data_AF-A0A2J0YZL1-F1
#
_entry.id   AF-A0A2J0YZL1-F1
#
_cell.length_a   1.000
_cell.length_b   1.000
_cell.length_c   1.000
_cell.angle_alpha   90.00
_cell.angle_beta   90.00
_cell.angle_gamma   90.00
#
_symmetry.space_group_name_H-M   'P 1'
#
loop_
_entity.id
_entity.type
_entity.pdbx_description
1 polymer ?
#
loop_
_entity_poly.entity_id
_entity_poly.type
_entity_poly.pdbx_seq_one_letter_code
_entity_poly.pdbx_strand_id
1 'polypeptide(L)'
;MSNIIATGFSSGSVDGELESLEADLRRLRELGVDTVELGLTSIDLIAGGRLIKERVERLVALTRRFPFRYTVHGLVSSNFMDPATAGYQLGAAKALVEICDRIGAGIIVQHGGHLRAEQLFERAEADRRERDALFELAEFARPYGVRIALENIFSTAPGQYRQTPAEIAETVRAVDHSNLVALIDFSHAYIESTYRGLNFRDQIRAMAPVAGHLHVHDSFGRPQAFYQAFYPQEATALGIGDLHMPLGWGDIDWEDIFRELTFLPETVLMMEIGPRYRNEQAECLKRAQGLMQSNGGRTATAAE
;
A
#
# COMPACT_ATOMS: atom_id res chain seq x y z
N MET A 1 13.49 -20.63 -0.60
CA MET A 1 13.17 -19.64 0.45
C MET A 1 12.07 -18.73 -0.10
N SER A 2 11.08 -18.36 0.70
CA SER A 2 9.99 -17.46 0.27
C SER A 2 10.53 -16.08 -0.09
N ASN A 3 10.06 -15.48 -1.18
CA ASN A 3 10.35 -14.09 -1.52
C ASN A 3 9.63 -13.11 -0.59
N ILE A 4 8.51 -13.53 -0.01
CA ILE A 4 7.78 -12.79 1.03
C ILE A 4 8.43 -13.09 2.38
N ILE A 5 8.93 -12.07 3.06
CA ILE A 5 9.79 -12.19 4.24
C ILE A 5 9.09 -11.90 5.57
N ALA A 6 7.94 -11.21 5.53
CA ALA A 6 7.18 -10.88 6.74
C ALA A 6 5.73 -10.52 6.45
N THR A 7 4.91 -10.58 7.50
CA THR A 7 3.54 -10.10 7.48
C THR A 7 3.20 -9.28 8.72
N GLY A 8 2.23 -8.38 8.57
CA GLY A 8 1.87 -7.41 9.60
C GLY A 8 0.50 -6.80 9.40
N PHE A 9 0.19 -5.77 10.18
CA PHE A 9 -0.98 -4.91 9.98
C PHE A 9 -0.57 -3.45 9.83
N SER A 10 -1.37 -2.70 9.08
CA SER A 10 -1.30 -1.24 9.07
C SER A 10 -1.78 -0.67 10.41
N SER A 11 -1.12 0.40 10.87
CA SER A 11 -1.46 1.11 12.10
C SER A 11 -1.26 2.61 11.91
N GLY A 12 -2.18 3.40 12.46
CA GLY A 12 -2.16 4.85 12.39
C GLY A 12 -2.73 5.47 13.65
N SER A 13 -2.45 6.75 13.84
CA SER A 13 -3.12 7.55 14.86
C SER A 13 -4.58 7.77 14.48
N VAL A 14 -5.46 7.81 15.49
CA VAL A 14 -6.89 8.12 15.29
C VAL A 14 -7.24 9.55 15.70
N ASP A 15 -6.28 10.29 16.25
CA ASP A 15 -6.48 11.61 16.85
C ASP A 15 -5.36 12.63 16.54
N GLY A 16 -4.40 12.26 15.69
CA GLY A 16 -3.25 13.10 15.36
C GLY A 16 -2.06 12.96 16.32
N GLU A 17 -2.19 12.16 17.37
CA GLU A 17 -1.18 12.02 18.42
C GLU A 17 -0.55 10.63 18.51
N LEU A 18 0.65 10.57 19.10
CA LEU A 18 1.47 9.35 19.17
C LEU A 18 0.93 8.35 20.20
N GLU A 19 0.18 8.83 21.19
CA GLU A 19 -0.38 8.02 22.26
C GLU A 19 -1.42 7.02 21.73
N SER A 20 -2.24 7.42 20.75
CA SER A 20 -3.22 6.52 20.12
C SER A 20 -2.55 5.50 19.21
N LEU A 21 -1.49 5.88 18.50
CA LEU A 21 -0.62 4.95 17.76
C LEU A 21 0.06 3.95 18.71
N GLU A 22 0.61 4.41 19.84
CA GLU A 22 1.26 3.56 20.83
C GLU A 22 0.32 2.48 21.37
N ALA A 23 -0.94 2.83 21.65
CA ALA A 23 -1.94 1.88 22.12
C ALA A 23 -2.14 0.74 21.11
N ASP A 24 -2.19 1.05 19.82
CA ASP A 24 -2.34 0.04 18.78
C ASP A 24 -1.07 -0.80 18.57
N LEU A 25 0.12 -0.18 18.62
CA LEU A 25 1.41 -0.89 18.56
C LEU A 25 1.56 -1.91 19.70
N ARG A 26 1.10 -1.59 20.91
CA ARG A 26 1.10 -2.53 22.05
C ARG A 26 0.23 -3.74 21.79
N ARG A 27 -0.97 -3.52 21.25
CA ARG A 27 -1.91 -4.57 20.89
C ARG A 27 -1.35 -5.46 19.78
N LEU A 28 -0.74 -4.87 18.74
CA LEU A 28 -0.09 -5.62 17.66
C LEU A 28 1.10 -6.45 18.18
N ARG A 29 1.84 -5.94 19.18
CA ARG A 29 2.91 -6.70 19.83
C ARG A 29 2.37 -7.91 20.59
N GLU A 30 1.25 -7.75 21.28
CA GLU A 30 0.56 -8.84 21.98
C GLU A 30 0.01 -9.89 21.01
N LEU A 31 -0.42 -9.47 19.82
CA LEU A 31 -0.83 -10.36 18.73
C LEU A 31 0.35 -11.15 18.13
N GLY A 32 1.59 -10.65 18.31
CA GLY A 32 2.81 -11.34 17.87
C GLY A 32 3.16 -11.11 16.40
N VAL A 33 2.85 -9.93 15.84
CA VAL A 33 3.26 -9.61 14.45
C VAL A 33 4.71 -9.20 14.34
N ASP A 34 5.33 -9.51 13.20
CA ASP A 34 6.75 -9.22 12.93
C ASP A 34 6.98 -7.83 12.33
N THR A 35 5.97 -7.29 11.64
CA THR A 35 6.06 -6.05 10.87
C THR A 35 4.81 -5.20 11.10
N VAL A 36 4.97 -3.89 11.06
CA VAL A 36 3.87 -2.92 11.11
C VAL A 36 4.08 -1.87 10.04
N GLU A 37 3.04 -1.60 9.26
CA GLU A 37 3.03 -0.43 8.39
C GLU A 37 2.47 0.77 9.13
N LEU A 38 3.24 1.86 9.17
CA LEU A 38 2.85 3.07 9.87
C LEU A 38 2.20 4.06 8.89
N GLY A 39 0.92 4.35 9.10
CA GLY A 39 0.22 5.45 8.44
C GLY A 39 0.64 6.81 9.01
N LEU A 40 1.89 7.22 8.78
CA LEU A 40 2.50 8.39 9.42
C LEU A 40 1.84 9.71 9.05
N THR A 41 1.05 9.75 7.97
CA THR A 41 0.26 10.93 7.58
C THR A 41 -1.00 11.13 8.42
N SER A 42 -1.28 10.23 9.36
CA SER A 42 -2.26 10.43 10.44
C SER A 42 -1.72 11.29 11.59
N ILE A 43 -0.44 11.68 11.57
CA ILE A 43 0.24 12.47 12.61
C ILE A 43 0.97 13.64 11.94
N ASP A 44 0.89 14.83 12.51
CA ASP A 44 1.59 16.02 12.01
C ASP A 44 3.11 15.93 12.25
N LEU A 45 3.82 15.12 11.46
CA LEU A 45 5.28 14.99 11.50
C LEU A 45 5.97 15.94 10.51
N ILE A 46 5.21 16.43 9.52
CA ILE A 46 5.70 17.26 8.42
C ILE A 46 4.77 18.47 8.29
N ALA A 47 5.35 19.67 8.23
CA ALA A 47 4.64 20.91 7.94
C ALA A 47 5.24 21.60 6.71
N GLY A 48 4.47 21.66 5.62
CA GLY A 48 4.92 22.28 4.37
C GLY A 48 6.18 21.66 3.79
N GLY A 49 6.29 20.32 3.82
CA GLY A 49 7.45 19.58 3.32
C GLY A 49 8.68 19.58 4.25
N ARG A 50 8.55 20.08 5.49
CA ARG A 50 9.65 20.11 6.47
C ARG A 50 9.30 19.30 7.71
N LEU A 51 10.28 18.56 8.23
CA LEU A 51 10.13 17.79 9.47
C LEU A 51 9.85 18.68 10.68
N ILE A 52 8.85 18.32 11.48
CA ILE A 52 8.64 18.87 12.82
C ILE A 52 9.53 18.05 13.77
N LYS A 53 10.73 18.57 14.03
CA LYS A 53 11.83 17.86 14.69
C LYS A 53 11.39 17.16 15.98
N GLU A 54 10.71 17.87 16.87
CA GLU A 54 10.32 17.38 18.19
C GLU A 54 9.32 16.21 18.09
N ARG A 55 8.41 16.25 17.12
CA ARG A 55 7.44 15.16 16.89
C ARG A 55 8.11 13.94 16.25
N VAL A 56 9.04 14.15 15.31
CA VAL A 56 9.85 13.06 14.73
C VAL A 56 10.71 12.38 15.79
N GLU A 57 11.34 13.14 16.69
CA GLU A 57 12.13 12.57 17.79
C GLU A 57 11.27 11.72 18.74
N ARG A 58 10.05 12.16 19.05
CA ARG A 58 9.08 11.36 19.83
C ARG A 58 8.68 10.06 19.09
N LEU A 59 8.46 10.11 17.77
CA LEU A 59 8.18 8.92 16.96
C LEU A 59 9.34 7.93 16.98
N VAL A 60 10.58 8.41 16.82
CA VAL A 60 11.79 7.57 16.87
C VAL A 60 11.93 6.92 18.25
N ALA A 61 11.69 7.66 19.33
CA ALA A 61 11.70 7.11 20.69
C ALA A 61 10.60 6.07 20.90
N LEU A 62 9.41 6.29 20.32
CA LEU A 62 8.29 5.35 20.39
C LEU A 62 8.60 4.04 19.66
N THR A 63 8.99 4.12 18.39
CA THR A 63 9.24 2.96 17.53
C THR A 63 10.34 2.06 18.06
N ARG A 64 11.40 2.62 18.66
CA ARG A 64 12.48 1.85 19.33
C ARG A 64 12.03 0.96 20.49
N ARG A 65 10.82 1.17 21.04
CA ARG A 65 10.28 0.39 22.16
C ARG A 65 9.63 -0.92 21.71
N PHE A 66 9.46 -1.12 20.40
CA PHE A 66 8.82 -2.29 19.83
C PHE A 66 9.79 -3.03 18.91
N PRO A 67 9.74 -4.38 18.88
CA PRO A 67 10.65 -5.19 18.08
C PRO A 67 10.15 -5.39 16.64
N PHE A 68 9.45 -4.41 16.06
CA PHE A 68 8.87 -4.55 14.73
C PHE A 68 9.88 -4.16 13.64
N ARG A 69 9.77 -4.82 12.49
CA ARG A 69 10.15 -4.19 11.22
C ARG A 69 9.08 -3.15 10.87
N TYR A 70 9.49 -2.02 10.30
CA TYR A 70 8.57 -0.98 9.87
C TYR A 70 8.54 -0.83 8.34
N THR A 71 7.34 -0.57 7.82
CA THR A 71 7.13 0.11 6.54
C THR A 71 6.32 1.37 6.81
N VAL A 72 6.28 2.31 5.88
CA VAL A 72 5.53 3.57 6.04
C VAL A 72 4.52 3.70 4.91
N HIS A 73 3.26 3.90 5.27
CA HIS A 73 2.28 4.35 4.30
C HIS A 73 2.43 5.86 4.09
N GLY A 74 2.65 6.29 2.85
CA GLY A 74 2.79 7.70 2.49
C GLY A 74 1.46 8.46 2.48
N LEU A 75 1.43 9.58 1.76
CA LEU A 75 0.23 10.40 1.59
C LEU A 75 -0.87 9.60 0.87
N VAL A 76 -1.98 9.35 1.58
CA VAL A 76 -3.18 8.68 1.03
C VAL A 76 -3.80 9.49 -0.12
N SER A 77 -3.76 10.82 -0.04
CA SER A 77 -4.25 11.69 -1.12
C SER A 77 -3.16 12.06 -2.12
N SER A 78 -2.12 11.24 -2.29
CA SER A 78 -1.03 11.57 -3.20
C SER A 78 -1.44 11.47 -4.67
N ASN A 79 -0.90 12.36 -5.48
CA ASN A 79 -1.11 12.49 -6.89
C ASN A 79 0.04 13.27 -7.56
N PHE A 80 1.10 12.59 -7.99
CA PHE A 80 2.18 13.22 -8.77
C PHE A 80 1.77 13.63 -10.19
N MET A 81 0.59 13.20 -10.66
CA MET A 81 0.04 13.66 -11.94
C MET A 81 -0.46 15.11 -11.87
N ASP A 82 -0.78 15.66 -10.70
CA ASP A 82 -1.30 17.03 -10.58
C ASP A 82 -0.17 18.08 -10.60
N PRO A 83 -0.05 18.91 -11.66
CA PRO A 83 1.02 19.90 -11.75
C PRO A 83 0.95 20.97 -10.66
N ALA A 84 -0.24 21.26 -10.12
CA ALA A 84 -0.42 22.31 -9.14
C ALA A 84 0.15 21.93 -7.77
N THR A 85 0.18 20.63 -7.46
CA THR A 85 0.57 20.13 -6.14
C THR A 85 1.79 19.19 -6.16
N ALA A 86 2.21 18.68 -7.32
CA ALA A 86 3.30 17.70 -7.45
C ALA A 86 4.57 18.09 -6.69
N GLY A 87 5.03 19.35 -6.78
CA GLY A 87 6.23 19.80 -6.08
C GLY A 87 6.12 19.74 -4.54
N TYR A 88 4.96 20.11 -3.99
CA TYR A 88 4.72 20.03 -2.54
C TYR A 88 4.63 18.58 -2.07
N GLN A 89 3.96 17.74 -2.85
CA GLN A 89 3.82 16.32 -2.54
C GLN A 89 5.17 15.61 -2.59
N LEU A 90 6.01 15.92 -3.58
CA LEU A 90 7.35 15.36 -3.68
C LEU A 90 8.22 15.80 -2.49
N GLY A 91 8.12 17.07 -2.07
CA GLY A 91 8.77 17.56 -0.85
C GLY A 91 8.33 16.80 0.41
N ALA A 92 7.03 16.54 0.57
CA ALA A 92 6.51 15.74 1.67
C ALA A 92 6.96 14.27 1.60
N ALA A 93 6.98 13.66 0.41
CA ALA A 93 7.45 12.29 0.22
C ALA A 93 8.94 12.14 0.57
N LYS A 94 9.80 13.10 0.18
CA LYS A 94 11.22 13.14 0.58
C LYS A 94 11.39 13.28 2.10
N ALA A 95 10.59 14.12 2.75
CA ALA A 95 10.60 14.22 4.20
C ALA A 95 10.16 12.91 4.88
N LEU A 96 9.18 12.19 4.32
CA LEU A 96 8.82 10.85 4.82
C LEU A 96 9.94 9.83 4.62
N VAL A 97 10.70 9.89 3.52
CA VAL A 97 11.90 9.06 3.31
C VAL A 97 12.94 9.31 4.42
N GLU A 98 13.18 10.56 4.80
CA GLU A 98 14.06 10.87 5.93
C GLU A 98 13.52 10.33 7.27
N ILE A 99 12.19 10.30 7.46
CA ILE A 99 11.60 9.66 8.64
C ILE A 99 11.80 8.14 8.59
N CYS A 100 11.61 7.51 7.41
CA CYS A 100 11.82 6.09 7.21
C CYS A 100 13.23 5.65 7.65
N ASP A 101 14.26 6.38 7.23
CA ASP A 101 15.64 6.17 7.66
C ASP A 101 15.80 6.20 9.19
N ARG A 102 15.23 7.21 9.84
CA ARG A 102 15.33 7.39 11.31
C ARG A 102 14.66 6.29 12.13
N ILE A 103 13.65 5.63 11.57
CA ILE A 103 12.93 4.52 12.22
C ILE A 103 13.31 3.15 11.67
N GLY A 104 14.24 3.08 10.70
CA GLY A 104 14.67 1.85 10.06
C GLY A 104 13.60 1.21 9.17
N ALA A 105 12.68 2.00 8.60
CA ALA A 105 11.70 1.51 7.63
C ALA A 105 12.32 1.45 6.22
N GLY A 106 12.26 0.29 5.58
CA GLY A 106 12.86 0.06 4.25
C GLY A 106 11.92 0.35 3.07
N ILE A 107 10.65 0.66 3.33
CA ILE A 107 9.62 0.87 2.30
C ILE A 107 8.78 2.09 2.67
N ILE A 108 8.49 2.91 1.66
CA ILE A 108 7.43 3.91 1.69
C ILE A 108 6.43 3.64 0.56
N VAL A 109 5.15 3.59 0.92
CA VAL A 109 4.04 3.48 -0.04
C VAL A 109 3.76 4.83 -0.68
N GLN A 110 3.60 4.83 -2.00
CA GLN A 110 3.23 5.97 -2.81
C GLN A 110 2.01 5.60 -3.66
N HIS A 111 0.92 6.34 -3.52
CA HIS A 111 -0.29 6.10 -4.33
C HIS A 111 -0.05 6.47 -5.79
N GLY A 112 -0.54 5.64 -6.71
CA GLY A 112 -0.66 5.98 -8.12
C GLY A 112 -1.58 7.19 -8.32
N GLY A 113 -1.15 8.10 -9.19
CA GLY A 113 -1.82 9.35 -9.47
C GLY A 113 -3.16 9.18 -10.19
N HIS A 114 -3.82 10.32 -10.38
CA HIS A 114 -5.10 10.35 -11.07
C HIS A 114 -5.35 11.67 -11.79
N LEU A 115 -6.25 11.63 -12.76
CA LEU A 115 -6.83 12.81 -13.41
C LEU A 115 -8.35 12.81 -13.23
N ARG A 116 -8.93 13.99 -13.05
CA ARG A 116 -10.38 14.14 -13.11
C ARG A 116 -10.87 13.99 -14.56
N ALA A 117 -12.17 13.76 -14.73
CA ALA A 117 -12.77 13.54 -16.05
C ALA A 117 -12.51 14.69 -17.04
N GLU A 118 -12.49 15.92 -16.55
CA GLU A 118 -12.20 17.11 -17.34
C GLU A 118 -10.73 17.27 -17.73
N GLN A 119 -9.82 16.48 -17.14
CA GLN A 119 -8.36 16.58 -17.38
C GLN A 119 -7.82 15.47 -18.28
N LEU A 120 -8.66 14.59 -18.83
CA LEU A 120 -8.22 13.42 -19.60
C LEU A 120 -7.36 13.76 -20.83
N PHE A 121 -7.52 14.97 -21.39
CA PHE A 121 -6.69 15.45 -22.49
C PHE A 121 -5.21 15.65 -22.09
N GLU A 122 -4.89 15.71 -20.79
CA GLU A 122 -3.54 15.85 -20.24
C GLU A 122 -2.87 14.50 -19.92
N ARG A 123 -3.54 13.37 -20.18
CA ARG A 123 -3.09 12.03 -19.75
C ARG A 123 -1.62 11.73 -20.02
N ALA A 124 -1.18 11.91 -21.27
CA ALA A 124 0.20 11.58 -21.65
C ALA A 124 1.24 12.43 -20.90
N GLU A 125 0.91 13.70 -20.64
CA GLU A 125 1.74 14.62 -19.88
C GLU A 125 1.75 14.27 -18.39
N ALA A 126 0.60 13.91 -17.84
CA ALA A 126 0.41 13.46 -16.47
C ALA A 126 1.19 12.18 -16.17
N ASP A 127 1.11 11.16 -17.04
CA ASP A 127 1.87 9.92 -16.91
C ASP A 127 3.39 10.20 -16.95
N ARG A 128 3.85 11.12 -17.82
CA ARG A 128 5.27 11.51 -17.85
C ARG A 128 5.69 12.18 -16.55
N ARG A 129 4.88 13.12 -16.05
CA ARG A 129 5.15 13.85 -14.80
C ARG A 129 5.26 12.90 -13.60
N GLU A 130 4.37 11.92 -13.51
CA GLU A 130 4.43 10.91 -12.46
C GLU A 130 5.73 10.10 -12.54
N ARG A 131 6.13 9.65 -13.74
CA ARG A 131 7.40 8.92 -13.92
C ARG A 131 8.61 9.76 -13.53
N ASP A 132 8.65 11.02 -13.94
CA ASP A 132 9.74 11.93 -13.59
C ASP A 132 9.84 12.13 -12.07
N ALA A 133 8.70 12.33 -11.39
CA ALA A 133 8.63 12.48 -9.94
C ALA A 133 9.01 11.19 -9.18
N LEU A 134 8.59 10.02 -9.68
CA LEU A 134 8.96 8.73 -9.11
C LEU A 134 10.46 8.46 -9.25
N PHE A 135 11.05 8.77 -10.41
CA PHE A 135 12.50 8.67 -10.60
C PHE A 135 13.24 9.58 -9.63
N GLU A 136 12.83 10.85 -9.52
CA GLU A 136 13.45 11.81 -8.59
C GLU A 136 13.35 11.36 -7.13
N LEU A 137 12.19 10.84 -6.72
CA LEU A 137 12.00 10.31 -5.36
C LEU A 137 12.85 9.05 -5.12
N ALA A 138 12.92 8.15 -6.10
CA ALA A 138 13.69 6.91 -5.97
C ALA A 138 15.21 7.17 -5.92
N GLU A 139 15.73 8.11 -6.71
CA GLU A 139 17.12 8.57 -6.62
C GLU A 139 17.42 9.23 -5.27
N PHE A 140 16.49 10.07 -4.78
CA PHE A 140 16.62 10.66 -3.44
C PHE A 140 16.62 9.60 -2.33
N ALA A 141 15.81 8.56 -2.45
CA ALA A 141 15.68 7.49 -1.46
C ALA A 141 16.85 6.48 -1.47
N ARG A 142 17.61 6.39 -2.56
CA ARG A 142 18.73 5.46 -2.74
C ARG A 142 19.75 5.47 -1.59
N PRO A 143 20.34 6.60 -1.14
CA PRO A 143 21.31 6.61 -0.05
C PRO A 143 20.73 6.19 1.31
N TYR A 144 19.40 6.24 1.48
CA TYR A 144 18.71 5.82 2.70
C TYR A 144 18.33 4.33 2.68
N GLY A 145 18.54 3.62 1.57
CA GLY A 145 18.11 2.24 1.42
C GLY A 145 16.58 2.05 1.45
N VAL A 146 15.82 3.12 1.23
CA VAL A 146 14.35 3.09 1.22
C VAL A 146 13.87 2.81 -0.21
N ARG A 147 12.97 1.84 -0.37
CA ARG A 147 12.27 1.58 -1.64
C ARG A 147 10.92 2.29 -1.65
N ILE A 148 10.58 2.86 -2.80
CA ILE A 148 9.26 3.41 -3.10
C ILE A 148 8.40 2.28 -3.64
N ALA A 149 7.24 2.04 -3.04
CA ALA A 149 6.28 1.04 -3.48
C ALA A 149 5.06 1.75 -4.09
N LEU A 150 4.95 1.73 -5.42
CA LEU A 150 3.89 2.40 -6.17
C LEU A 150 2.60 1.55 -6.15
N GLU A 151 1.59 2.03 -5.45
CA GLU A 151 0.32 1.35 -5.25
C GLU A 151 -0.67 1.56 -6.40
N ASN A 152 -1.30 0.47 -6.85
CA ASN A 152 -2.47 0.57 -7.71
C ASN A 152 -3.70 1.03 -6.90
N ILE A 153 -4.30 2.14 -7.33
CA ILE A 153 -5.53 2.68 -6.72
C ILE A 153 -6.68 2.58 -7.72
N PHE A 154 -7.89 2.34 -7.22
CA PHE A 154 -9.10 2.26 -8.03
C PHE A 154 -9.75 3.63 -8.26
N SER A 155 -10.53 3.73 -9.33
CA SER A 155 -11.28 4.92 -9.68
C SER A 155 -12.38 5.19 -8.64
N THR A 156 -12.34 6.34 -7.99
CA THR A 156 -13.29 6.74 -6.93
C THR A 156 -14.38 7.69 -7.43
N ALA A 157 -14.26 8.18 -8.67
CA ALA A 157 -15.22 9.08 -9.29
C ALA A 157 -15.48 8.71 -10.77
N PRO A 158 -16.71 8.94 -11.29
CA PRO A 158 -17.01 8.73 -12.70
C PRO A 158 -16.08 9.52 -13.63
N GLY A 159 -15.55 8.84 -14.65
CA GLY A 159 -14.66 9.45 -15.64
C GLY A 159 -13.25 9.78 -15.13
N GLN A 160 -12.92 9.49 -13.86
CA GLN A 160 -11.55 9.60 -13.36
C GLN A 160 -10.64 8.67 -14.16
N TYR A 161 -9.44 9.16 -14.48
CA TYR A 161 -8.36 8.32 -14.94
C TYR A 161 -7.44 7.98 -13.79
N ARG A 162 -7.13 6.69 -13.68
CA ARG A 162 -6.01 6.12 -12.95
C ARG A 162 -5.35 5.09 -13.86
N GLN A 163 -4.08 4.85 -13.63
CA GLN A 163 -3.40 3.71 -14.26
C GLN A 163 -4.04 2.41 -13.74
N THR A 164 -4.36 1.51 -14.66
CA THR A 164 -4.74 0.14 -14.32
C THR A 164 -3.58 -0.58 -13.62
N PRO A 165 -3.83 -1.69 -12.92
CA PRO A 165 -2.75 -2.46 -12.29
C PRO A 165 -1.63 -2.84 -13.28
N ALA A 166 -1.97 -3.25 -14.51
CA ALA A 166 -0.98 -3.53 -15.54
C ALA A 166 -0.19 -2.28 -15.97
N GLU A 167 -0.84 -1.12 -16.11
CA GLU A 167 -0.18 0.15 -16.45
C GLU A 167 0.75 0.63 -15.32
N ILE A 168 0.42 0.38 -14.04
CA ILE A 168 1.34 0.62 -12.90
C ILE A 168 2.61 -0.21 -13.08
N ALA A 169 2.47 -1.49 -13.44
CA ALA A 169 3.62 -2.36 -13.70
C ALA A 169 4.46 -1.85 -14.88
N GLU A 170 3.83 -1.32 -15.93
CA GLU A 170 4.52 -0.67 -17.05
C GLU A 170 5.25 0.60 -16.61
N THR A 171 4.64 1.43 -15.77
CA THR A 171 5.26 2.62 -15.18
C THR A 171 6.51 2.27 -14.38
N VAL A 172 6.45 1.26 -13.51
CA VAL A 172 7.62 0.81 -12.73
C VAL A 172 8.75 0.33 -13.67
N ARG A 173 8.43 -0.46 -14.70
CA ARG A 173 9.41 -0.92 -15.69
C ARG A 173 9.98 0.23 -16.53
N ALA A 174 9.18 1.24 -16.84
CA ALA A 174 9.61 2.37 -17.65
C ALA A 174 10.53 3.32 -16.90
N VAL A 175 10.33 3.48 -15.58
CA VAL A 175 11.23 4.25 -14.71
C VAL A 175 12.56 3.51 -14.48
N ASP A 176 12.52 2.18 -14.43
CA ASP A 176 13.71 1.30 -14.37
C ASP A 176 14.74 1.70 -13.29
N HIS A 177 14.26 1.81 -12.04
CA HIS A 177 15.11 2.19 -10.90
C HIS A 177 15.03 1.16 -9.78
N SER A 178 16.17 0.75 -9.21
CA SER A 178 16.26 -0.32 -8.20
C SER A 178 15.52 -0.01 -6.89
N ASN A 179 15.32 1.27 -6.57
CA ASN A 179 14.54 1.74 -5.42
C ASN A 179 13.06 1.98 -5.73
N LEU A 180 12.54 1.59 -6.90
CA LEU A 180 11.12 1.65 -7.22
C LEU A 180 10.60 0.24 -7.49
N VAL A 181 9.54 -0.13 -6.79
CA VAL A 181 8.80 -1.39 -6.99
C VAL A 181 7.31 -1.09 -7.09
N ALA A 182 6.53 -2.03 -7.60
CA ALA A 182 5.08 -1.97 -7.48
C ALA A 182 4.65 -2.43 -6.07
N LEU A 183 3.49 -1.91 -5.64
CA LEU A 183 2.69 -2.43 -4.56
C LEU A 183 1.39 -2.95 -5.14
N ILE A 184 1.06 -4.22 -4.87
CA ILE A 184 -0.25 -4.76 -5.26
C ILE A 184 -1.18 -4.63 -4.06
N ASP A 185 -2.15 -3.74 -4.16
CA ASP A 185 -3.37 -3.88 -3.37
C ASP A 185 -4.36 -4.71 -4.19
N PHE A 186 -4.64 -5.93 -3.71
CA PHE A 186 -5.45 -6.90 -4.43
C PHE A 186 -6.93 -6.49 -4.50
N SER A 187 -7.47 -5.88 -3.45
CA SER A 187 -8.85 -5.43 -3.43
C SER A 187 -9.03 -4.23 -4.37
N HIS A 188 -8.11 -3.27 -4.34
CA HIS A 188 -8.10 -2.14 -5.27
C HIS A 188 -7.98 -2.61 -6.72
N ALA A 189 -7.10 -3.57 -6.99
CA ALA A 189 -6.94 -4.15 -8.32
C ALA A 189 -8.22 -4.84 -8.79
N TYR A 190 -8.92 -5.53 -7.90
CA TYR A 190 -10.18 -6.20 -8.21
C TYR A 190 -11.31 -5.21 -8.48
N ILE A 191 -11.46 -4.18 -7.64
CA ILE A 191 -12.45 -3.12 -7.82
C ILE A 191 -12.22 -2.38 -9.15
N GLU A 192 -10.98 -1.97 -9.43
CA GLU A 192 -10.64 -1.28 -10.67
C GLU A 192 -10.87 -2.18 -11.89
N SER A 193 -10.50 -3.46 -11.79
CA SER A 193 -10.72 -4.40 -12.89
C SER A 193 -12.21 -4.55 -13.20
N THR A 194 -13.06 -4.70 -12.18
CA THR A 194 -14.51 -4.77 -12.37
C THR A 194 -15.06 -3.47 -12.96
N TYR A 195 -14.64 -2.31 -12.43
CA TYR A 195 -15.06 -1.01 -12.93
C TYR A 195 -14.74 -0.80 -14.41
N ARG A 196 -13.55 -1.24 -14.83
CA ARG A 196 -13.04 -1.08 -16.20
C ARG A 196 -13.42 -2.22 -17.15
N GLY A 197 -14.09 -3.27 -16.66
CA GLY A 197 -14.39 -4.47 -17.44
C GLY A 197 -13.14 -5.28 -17.84
N LEU A 198 -12.10 -5.25 -17.01
CA LEU A 198 -10.83 -5.96 -17.21
C LEU A 198 -10.84 -7.30 -16.46
N ASN A 199 -9.95 -8.21 -16.86
CA ASN A 199 -9.71 -9.45 -16.13
C ASN A 199 -8.77 -9.20 -14.94
N PHE A 200 -9.29 -9.32 -13.72
CA PHE A 200 -8.53 -9.13 -12.48
C PHE A 200 -7.25 -9.99 -12.40
N ARG A 201 -7.32 -11.27 -12.79
CA ARG A 201 -6.18 -12.19 -12.72
C ARG A 201 -5.06 -11.77 -13.68
N ASP A 202 -5.41 -11.32 -14.89
CA ASP A 202 -4.43 -10.83 -15.85
C ASP A 202 -3.73 -9.56 -15.36
N GLN A 203 -4.48 -8.67 -14.71
CA GLN A 203 -3.98 -7.42 -14.13
C GLN A 203 -2.95 -7.67 -13.02
N ILE A 204 -3.26 -8.52 -12.02
CA ILE A 204 -2.31 -8.83 -10.95
C ILE A 204 -1.12 -9.68 -11.44
N ARG A 205 -1.31 -10.51 -12.48
CA ARG A 205 -0.21 -11.25 -13.11
C ARG A 205 0.80 -10.32 -13.77
N ALA A 206 0.34 -9.22 -14.36
CA ALA A 206 1.21 -8.21 -14.95
C ALA A 206 2.04 -7.46 -13.89
N MET A 207 1.48 -7.23 -12.70
CA MET A 207 2.17 -6.55 -11.59
C MET A 207 3.15 -7.43 -10.82
N ALA A 208 2.80 -8.70 -10.57
CA ALA A 208 3.55 -9.56 -9.66
C ALA A 208 5.09 -9.58 -9.87
N PRO A 209 5.61 -9.65 -11.11
CA PRO A 209 7.06 -9.69 -11.34
C PRO A 209 7.83 -8.44 -10.90
N VAL A 210 7.15 -7.31 -10.69
CA VAL A 210 7.76 -6.05 -10.23
C VAL A 210 7.27 -5.63 -8.85
N ALA A 211 6.45 -6.46 -8.18
CA ALA A 211 5.86 -6.14 -6.89
C ALA A 211 6.81 -6.52 -5.74
N GLY A 212 7.12 -5.55 -4.88
CA GLY A 212 7.99 -5.70 -3.70
C GLY A 212 7.30 -5.37 -2.37
N HIS A 213 6.01 -5.08 -2.41
CA HIS A 213 5.14 -4.85 -1.26
C HIS A 213 3.71 -5.25 -1.65
N LEU A 214 2.92 -5.78 -0.71
CA LEU A 214 1.58 -6.30 -0.99
C LEU A 214 0.62 -5.83 0.09
N HIS A 215 -0.55 -5.31 -0.30
CA HIS A 215 -1.65 -5.03 0.61
C HIS A 215 -2.74 -6.07 0.44
N VAL A 216 -3.09 -6.73 1.54
CA VAL A 216 -4.12 -7.78 1.57
C VAL A 216 -5.23 -7.42 2.54
N HIS A 217 -6.43 -7.39 2.00
CA HIS A 217 -7.70 -7.28 2.70
C HIS A 217 -8.79 -7.70 1.73
N ASP A 218 -9.92 -8.12 2.25
CA ASP A 218 -10.94 -8.75 1.42
C ASP A 218 -12.04 -7.77 0.97
N SER A 219 -12.58 -8.06 -0.20
CA SER A 219 -13.72 -7.36 -0.79
C SER A 219 -14.44 -8.29 -1.77
N PHE A 220 -15.41 -7.74 -2.51
CA PHE A 220 -16.11 -8.48 -3.58
C PHE A 220 -15.84 -7.88 -4.96
N GLY A 221 -14.84 -7.00 -5.06
CA GLY A 221 -14.47 -6.32 -6.31
C GLY A 221 -15.56 -5.41 -6.88
N ARG A 222 -16.59 -5.05 -6.11
CA ARG A 222 -17.72 -4.23 -6.59
C ARG A 222 -17.42 -2.75 -6.38
N PRO A 223 -17.41 -1.92 -7.44
CA PRO A 223 -17.22 -0.48 -7.28
C PRO A 223 -18.34 0.16 -6.47
N GLN A 224 -18.01 1.22 -5.71
CA GLN A 224 -19.00 1.93 -4.89
C GLN A 224 -20.09 2.63 -5.73
N ALA A 225 -19.76 3.09 -6.93
CA ALA A 225 -20.64 3.86 -7.80
C ALA A 225 -21.31 5.03 -7.05
N PHE A 226 -22.66 5.03 -6.96
CA PHE A 226 -23.43 6.06 -6.27
C PHE A 226 -23.96 5.60 -4.91
N TYR A 227 -23.58 4.41 -4.44
CA TYR A 227 -24.11 3.84 -3.22
C TYR A 227 -23.53 4.55 -1.99
N GLN A 228 -24.43 5.05 -1.14
CA GLN A 228 -24.10 5.65 0.14
C GLN A 228 -24.80 4.84 1.23
N ALA A 229 -24.01 4.06 1.96
CA ALA A 229 -24.50 3.29 3.10
C ALA A 229 -24.92 4.21 4.24
N PHE A 230 -26.00 3.88 4.95
CA PHE A 230 -26.37 4.59 6.18
C PHE A 230 -25.47 4.16 7.34
N TYR A 231 -25.21 2.86 7.43
CA TYR A 231 -24.19 2.28 8.30
C TYR A 231 -23.08 1.62 7.47
N PRO A 232 -21.79 1.73 7.82
CA PRO A 232 -20.70 1.04 7.11
C PRO A 232 -20.90 -0.48 6.93
N GLN A 233 -21.68 -1.11 7.81
CA GLN A 233 -22.04 -2.52 7.75
C GLN A 233 -22.92 -2.85 6.53
N GLU A 234 -23.72 -1.92 6.02
CA GLU A 234 -24.55 -2.16 4.83
C GLU A 234 -23.67 -2.33 3.59
N ALA A 235 -22.60 -1.52 3.45
CA ALA A 235 -21.62 -1.72 2.38
C ALA A 235 -20.97 -3.10 2.46
N THR A 236 -20.69 -3.60 3.67
CA THR A 236 -20.17 -4.95 3.89
C THR A 236 -21.20 -6.02 3.52
N ALA A 237 -22.44 -5.87 3.95
CA ALA A 237 -23.53 -6.80 3.65
C ALA A 237 -23.82 -6.89 2.14
N LEU A 238 -23.66 -5.79 1.42
CA LEU A 238 -23.85 -5.73 -0.04
C LEU A 238 -22.57 -6.01 -0.84
N GLY A 239 -21.42 -6.11 -0.16
CA GLY A 239 -20.12 -6.29 -0.79
C GLY A 239 -19.67 -5.13 -1.67
N ILE A 240 -20.06 -3.90 -1.35
CA ILE A 240 -19.85 -2.72 -2.19
C ILE A 240 -18.70 -1.86 -1.67
N GLY A 241 -17.76 -1.55 -2.57
CA GLY A 241 -16.65 -0.64 -2.33
C GLY A 241 -15.43 -1.32 -1.72
N ASP A 242 -14.53 -0.48 -1.24
CA ASP A 242 -13.32 -0.89 -0.56
C ASP A 242 -13.59 -1.13 0.93
N LEU A 243 -13.62 -2.39 1.32
CA LEU A 243 -14.24 -2.81 2.58
C LEU A 243 -13.25 -3.11 3.70
N HIS A 244 -11.96 -3.28 3.38
CA HIS A 244 -10.89 -3.64 4.30
C HIS A 244 -11.27 -4.81 5.23
N MET A 245 -11.90 -5.85 4.68
CA MET A 245 -12.45 -6.97 5.46
C MET A 245 -11.38 -7.98 5.88
N PRO A 246 -11.65 -8.77 6.93
CA PRO A 246 -10.86 -9.96 7.26
C PRO A 246 -10.65 -10.87 6.05
N LEU A 247 -9.44 -11.44 5.95
CA LEU A 247 -9.12 -12.38 4.88
C LEU A 247 -10.03 -13.61 4.91
N GLY A 248 -10.70 -13.89 3.80
CA GLY A 248 -11.66 -14.99 3.63
C GLY A 248 -13.12 -14.60 3.83
N TRP A 249 -13.43 -13.32 4.09
CA TRP A 249 -14.82 -12.84 4.15
C TRP A 249 -15.37 -12.39 2.79
N GLY A 250 -14.49 -12.04 1.86
CA GLY A 250 -14.86 -11.69 0.48
C GLY A 250 -14.78 -12.89 -0.44
N ASP A 251 -14.64 -12.62 -1.74
CA ASP A 251 -14.55 -13.65 -2.79
C ASP A 251 -13.22 -13.63 -3.56
N ILE A 252 -12.19 -12.98 -3.03
CA ILE A 252 -10.83 -13.06 -3.56
C ILE A 252 -10.27 -14.47 -3.33
N ASP A 253 -9.92 -15.18 -4.40
CA ASP A 253 -9.31 -16.51 -4.37
C ASP A 253 -7.82 -16.45 -3.97
N TRP A 254 -7.58 -16.14 -2.69
CA TRP A 254 -6.26 -15.93 -2.12
C TRP A 254 -5.31 -17.11 -2.33
N GLU A 255 -5.78 -18.33 -2.07
CA GLU A 255 -4.96 -19.53 -2.18
C GLU A 255 -4.48 -19.76 -3.61
N ASP A 256 -5.35 -19.56 -4.59
CA ASP A 256 -4.97 -19.77 -5.98
C ASP A 256 -4.05 -18.65 -6.50
N ILE A 257 -4.31 -17.41 -6.12
CA ILE A 257 -3.45 -16.26 -6.42
C ILE A 257 -2.03 -16.47 -5.88
N PHE A 258 -1.89 -16.85 -4.61
CA PHE A 258 -0.57 -17.02 -3.98
C PHE A 258 0.17 -18.27 -4.43
N ARG A 259 -0.51 -19.29 -4.96
CA ARG A 259 0.12 -20.41 -5.68
C ARG A 259 0.60 -20.00 -7.08
N GLU A 260 -0.17 -19.16 -7.77
CA GLU A 260 0.10 -18.75 -9.15
C GLU A 260 1.19 -17.67 -9.26
N LEU A 261 1.19 -16.68 -8.37
CA LEU A 261 2.03 -15.50 -8.54
C LEU A 261 3.41 -15.66 -7.88
N THR A 262 4.41 -14.96 -8.43
CA THR A 262 5.74 -14.84 -7.84
C THR A 262 6.09 -13.36 -7.76
N PHE A 263 6.51 -12.92 -6.58
CA PHE A 263 6.82 -11.53 -6.26
C PHE A 263 8.34 -11.31 -6.16
N LEU A 264 8.79 -10.06 -6.07
CA LEU A 264 10.21 -9.74 -5.88
C LEU A 264 10.73 -10.26 -4.54
N PRO A 265 12.04 -10.55 -4.41
CA PRO A 265 12.65 -10.83 -3.11
C PRO A 265 12.42 -9.69 -2.10
N GLU A 266 12.47 -10.05 -0.82
CA GLU A 266 12.26 -9.11 0.29
C GLU A 266 10.90 -8.40 0.25
N THR A 267 9.87 -9.09 -0.26
CA THR A 267 8.51 -8.58 -0.28
C THR A 267 7.90 -8.64 1.11
N VAL A 268 7.18 -7.60 1.51
CA VAL A 268 6.38 -7.57 2.72
C VAL A 268 4.91 -7.71 2.35
N LEU A 269 4.18 -8.53 3.09
CA LEU A 269 2.73 -8.70 2.97
C LEU A 269 2.04 -7.98 4.12
N MET A 270 1.36 -6.89 3.82
CA MET A 270 0.72 -6.04 4.81
C MET A 270 -0.78 -6.23 4.80
N MET A 271 -1.37 -6.54 5.96
CA MET A 271 -2.81 -6.66 6.08
C MET A 271 -3.44 -5.32 6.43
N GLU A 272 -4.32 -4.82 5.56
CA GLU A 272 -5.08 -3.59 5.80
C GLU A 272 -6.48 -3.91 6.32
N ILE A 273 -6.54 -4.46 7.54
CA ILE A 273 -7.80 -4.84 8.16
C ILE A 273 -8.39 -3.66 8.93
N GLY A 274 -9.61 -3.26 8.55
CA GLY A 274 -10.27 -2.10 9.15
C GLY A 274 -10.40 -2.21 10.68
N PRO A 275 -10.35 -1.08 11.42
CA PRO A 275 -10.34 -1.09 12.89
C PRO A 275 -11.59 -1.70 13.53
N ARG A 276 -12.70 -1.78 12.80
CA ARG A 276 -13.93 -2.48 13.22
C ARG A 276 -13.77 -4.00 13.29
N TYR A 277 -12.72 -4.54 12.68
CA TYR A 277 -12.42 -5.98 12.59
C TYR A 277 -11.18 -6.38 13.41
N ARG A 278 -10.87 -5.63 14.47
CA ARG A 278 -9.71 -5.90 15.34
C ARG A 278 -9.78 -7.27 16.00
N ASN A 279 -10.98 -7.80 16.25
CA ASN A 279 -11.17 -9.10 16.90
C ASN A 279 -10.83 -10.26 15.96
N GLU A 280 -10.85 -10.02 14.66
CA GLU A 280 -10.62 -11.00 13.60
C GLU A 280 -9.15 -11.03 13.14
N GLN A 281 -8.31 -10.11 13.64
CA GLN A 281 -6.91 -9.99 13.21
C GLN A 281 -6.07 -11.24 13.54
N ALA A 282 -6.35 -11.96 14.62
CA ALA A 282 -5.62 -13.20 14.93
C ALA A 282 -5.79 -14.27 13.84
N GLU A 283 -7.02 -14.45 13.35
CA GLU A 283 -7.30 -15.39 12.26
C GLU A 283 -6.76 -14.88 10.92
N CYS A 284 -6.81 -13.56 10.68
CA CYS A 284 -6.20 -12.96 9.49
C CYS A 284 -4.69 -13.21 9.45
N LEU A 285 -4.00 -13.03 10.58
CA LEU A 285 -2.56 -13.26 10.70
C LEU A 285 -2.21 -14.71 10.39
N LYS A 286 -2.95 -15.66 10.95
CA LYS A 286 -2.77 -17.10 10.67
C LYS A 286 -2.96 -17.40 9.17
N ARG A 287 -3.98 -16.81 8.53
CA ARG A 287 -4.24 -16.99 7.10
C ARG A 287 -3.14 -16.39 6.24
N ALA A 288 -2.70 -15.17 6.54
CA ALA A 288 -1.59 -14.50 5.86
C ALA A 288 -0.28 -15.31 5.94
N GLN A 289 0.05 -15.86 7.11
CA GLN A 289 1.19 -16.77 7.28
C GLN A 289 1.05 -18.04 6.42
N GLY A 290 -0.17 -18.59 6.30
CA GLY A 290 -0.46 -19.70 5.38
C GLY A 290 -0.23 -19.35 3.91
N LEU A 291 -0.67 -18.16 3.47
CA LEU A 291 -0.42 -17.65 2.12
C LEU A 291 1.08 -17.52 1.83
N MET A 292 1.85 -16.95 2.76
CA MET A 292 3.31 -16.85 2.66
C MET A 292 3.98 -18.22 2.50
N GLN A 293 3.57 -19.22 3.29
CA GLN A 293 4.12 -20.58 3.20
C GLN A 293 3.81 -21.22 1.85
N SER A 294 2.58 -21.06 1.35
CA SER A 294 2.16 -21.60 0.06
C SER A 294 2.96 -21.02 -1.12
N ASN A 295 3.28 -19.72 -1.06
CA ASN A 295 4.09 -19.05 -2.07
C ASN A 295 5.56 -19.51 -2.03
N GLY A 296 6.12 -19.65 -0.81
CA GLY A 296 7.50 -20.08 -0.61
C GLY A 296 7.81 -21.53 -1.02
N GLY A 297 6.82 -22.42 -1.02
CA GLY A 297 6.97 -23.81 -1.50
C GLY A 297 7.30 -23.92 -2.99
N ARG A 298 6.95 -22.90 -3.80
CA ARG A 298 7.21 -22.87 -5.24
C ARG A 298 8.62 -22.40 -5.60
N THR A 299 9.16 -21.40 -4.90
CA THR A 299 10.51 -20.90 -5.20
C THR A 299 11.59 -21.96 -4.97
N ALA A 300 11.32 -22.96 -4.13
CA ALA A 300 12.21 -24.12 -3.95
C ALA A 300 12.16 -25.12 -5.11
N THR A 301 11.01 -25.30 -5.76
CA THR A 301 10.82 -26.28 -6.85
C THR A 301 11.15 -25.73 -8.23
N ALA A 302 11.16 -24.40 -8.41
CA ALA A 302 11.59 -23.75 -9.65
C ALA A 302 13.10 -23.49 -9.73
N ALA A 303 13.84 -23.79 -8.66
CA ALA A 303 15.29 -23.62 -8.56
C ALA A 303 16.07 -24.94 -8.69
N GLU A 304 15.38 -26.04 -9.02
CA GLU A 304 15.93 -27.34 -9.44
C GLU A 304 15.74 -27.53 -10.95
#